data_AF-T1GID6-F1
#
_entry.id   AF-T1GID6-F1
#
_cell.length_a   1.000
_cell.length_b   1.000
_cell.length_c   1.000
_cell.angle_alpha   90.00
_cell.angle_beta   90.00
_cell.angle_gamma   90.00
#
_symmetry.space_group_name_H-M   'P 1'
#
loop_
_entity.id
_entity.type
_entity.pdbx_description
1 polymer ?
#
loop_
_entity_poly.entity_id
_entity_poly.type
_entity_poly.pdbx_seq_one_letter_code
_entity_poly.pdbx_strand_id
1 'polypeptide(L)'
;MTMTYALILLILLLCQIAFVVMVWVYQTQLIQEMDEGFDTIWKNHIKEPVPMDSFQTIFKCCGSTGYSDYRKNNETLPGSCCGTPGQTCEVSNVYNQGCKTAFHSFWSKNIEYIKFGGLAIALIEFVGVVFACCLSNSIRNERRRAHY
;
A
#
# COMPACT_ATOMS: atom_id res chain seq x y z
N MET A 1 12.82 1.06 -29.23
CA MET A 1 11.46 1.41 -28.76
C MET A 1 10.71 0.17 -28.27
N THR A 2 10.41 -0.84 -29.10
CA THR A 2 9.68 -2.04 -28.64
C THR A 2 10.52 -3.02 -27.81
N MET A 3 11.81 -3.20 -28.11
CA MET A 3 12.70 -4.03 -27.27
C MET A 3 12.94 -3.44 -25.88
N THR A 4 13.12 -2.13 -25.78
CA THR A 4 13.27 -1.44 -24.49
C THR A 4 12.01 -1.56 -23.64
N TYR A 5 10.83 -1.47 -24.27
CA TYR A 5 9.55 -1.69 -23.61
C TYR A 5 9.39 -3.12 -23.08
N ALA A 6 9.71 -4.13 -23.89
CA ALA A 6 9.66 -5.53 -23.46
C ALA A 6 10.61 -5.83 -22.28
N LEU A 7 11.82 -5.24 -22.29
CA LEU A 7 12.78 -5.40 -21.20
C LEU A 7 12.29 -4.74 -19.90
N ILE A 8 11.71 -3.53 -19.98
CA ILE A 8 11.14 -2.85 -18.80
C ILE A 8 9.99 -3.67 -18.21
N LEU A 9 9.07 -4.16 -19.04
CA LEU A 9 7.96 -5.01 -18.57
C LEU A 9 8.44 -6.31 -17.93
N LEU A 10 9.49 -6.93 -18.49
CA LEU A 10 10.08 -8.13 -17.90
C LEU A 10 10.65 -7.85 -16.50
N ILE A 11 11.35 -6.72 -16.34
CA ILE A 11 11.91 -6.32 -15.03
C ILE A 11 10.77 -6.06 -14.03
N LEU A 12 9.71 -5.36 -14.44
CA LEU A 12 8.54 -5.10 -13.60
C LEU A 12 7.88 -6.41 -13.15
N LEU A 13 7.69 -7.37 -14.06
CA LEU A 13 7.15 -8.68 -13.74
C LEU A 13 8.00 -9.42 -12.69
N LEU A 14 9.33 -9.38 -12.80
CA LEU A 14 10.22 -10.00 -11.82
C LEU A 14 10.14 -9.32 -10.45
N CYS A 15 10.12 -7.98 -10.42
CA CYS A 15 9.92 -7.22 -9.19
C CYS A 15 8.57 -7.53 -8.54
N GLN A 16 7.52 -7.68 -9.33
CA GLN A 16 6.19 -7.99 -8.84
C GLN A 16 6.12 -9.40 -8.25
N ILE A 17 6.69 -10.41 -8.91
CA ILE A 17 6.77 -11.78 -8.36
C ILE A 17 7.54 -11.76 -7.04
N ALA A 18 8.67 -11.06 -6.96
CA ALA A 18 9.43 -10.91 -5.73
C ALA A 18 8.60 -10.26 -4.62
N PHE A 19 7.84 -9.20 -4.94
CA PHE A 19 6.96 -8.53 -3.99
C PHE A 19 5.85 -9.46 -3.47
N VAL A 20 5.17 -10.18 -4.34
CA VAL A 20 4.10 -11.14 -3.95
C VAL A 20 4.67 -12.24 -3.05
N VAL A 21 5.83 -12.79 -3.38
CA VAL A 21 6.51 -13.80 -2.56
C VAL A 21 6.90 -13.23 -1.20
N MET A 22 7.46 -12.02 -1.14
CA MET A 22 7.80 -11.35 0.11
C MET A 22 6.57 -11.15 1.00
N VAL A 23 5.47 -10.62 0.44
CA VAL A 23 4.22 -10.45 1.19
C VAL A 23 3.68 -11.79 1.68
N TRP A 24 3.82 -12.87 0.90
CA TRP A 24 3.38 -14.19 1.31
C TRP A 24 4.18 -14.75 2.49
N VAL A 25 5.51 -14.67 2.42
CA VAL A 25 6.42 -15.23 3.43
C VAL A 25 6.45 -14.37 4.70
N TYR A 26 6.53 -13.05 4.54
CA TYR A 26 6.76 -12.10 5.64
C TYR A 26 5.49 -11.45 6.19
N GLN A 27 4.30 -11.97 5.85
CA GLN A 27 3.02 -11.37 6.29
C GLN A 27 2.92 -11.13 7.81
N THR A 28 3.45 -12.02 8.64
CA THR A 28 3.41 -11.89 10.10
C THR A 28 4.42 -10.85 10.59
N GLN A 29 5.63 -10.86 10.04
CA GLN A 29 6.68 -9.89 10.36
C GLN A 29 6.24 -8.48 9.95
N LEU A 30 5.61 -8.32 8.78
CA LEU A 30 5.07 -7.03 8.32
C LEU A 30 4.07 -6.42 9.31
N ILE A 31 3.22 -7.23 9.94
CA ILE A 31 2.27 -6.75 10.95
C ILE A 31 3.02 -6.27 12.21
N GLN A 32 4.03 -7.01 12.65
CA GLN A 32 4.83 -6.65 13.83
C GLN A 32 5.63 -5.36 13.59
N GLU A 33 6.32 -5.26 12.46
CA GLU A 33 7.03 -4.05 12.02
C GLU A 33 6.08 -2.85 11.91
N MET A 34 4.84 -3.08 11.47
CA MET A 34 3.83 -2.03 11.42
C MET A 34 3.39 -1.56 12.80
N ASP A 35 3.29 -2.44 13.79
CA ASP A 35 3.03 -2.05 15.17
C ASP A 35 4.14 -1.17 15.74
N GLU A 36 5.41 -1.49 15.47
CA GLU A 36 6.56 -0.66 15.87
C GLU A 36 6.59 0.67 15.10
N GLY A 37 6.23 0.64 13.82
CA GLY A 37 6.06 1.82 12.98
C GLY A 37 5.00 2.75 13.55
N PHE A 38 3.84 2.22 13.96
CA PHE A 38 2.80 3.00 14.63
C PHE A 38 3.27 3.61 15.95
N ASP A 39 4.06 2.89 16.75
CA ASP A 39 4.64 3.47 17.97
C ASP A 39 5.61 4.60 17.67
N THR A 40 6.38 4.48 16.59
CA THR A 40 7.32 5.53 16.17
C THR A 40 6.59 6.76 15.65
N ILE A 41 5.57 6.57 14.81
CA ILE A 41 4.70 7.65 14.33
C ILE A 41 3.98 8.31 15.50
N TRP A 42 3.45 7.52 16.43
CA TRP A 42 2.81 8.03 17.64
C TRP A 42 3.80 8.75 18.56
N LYS A 43 5.08 8.38 18.64
CA LYS A 43 6.05 9.17 19.42
C LYS A 43 6.34 10.53 18.77
N ASN A 44 6.32 10.59 17.43
CA ASN A 44 6.68 11.79 16.68
C ASN A 44 5.48 12.68 16.30
N HIS A 45 4.24 12.23 16.55
CA HIS A 45 3.03 12.94 16.08
C HIS A 45 2.91 14.39 16.57
N ILE A 46 3.48 14.73 17.73
CA ILE A 46 3.49 16.10 18.27
C ILE A 46 4.31 17.04 17.37
N LYS A 47 5.41 16.54 16.78
CA LYS A 47 6.26 17.31 15.86
C LYS A 47 5.73 17.23 14.43
N GLU A 48 5.27 16.06 14.02
CA GLU A 48 4.82 15.74 12.68
C GLU A 48 3.46 15.03 12.73
N PRO A 49 2.34 15.78 12.75
CA PRO A 49 1.01 15.18 12.88
C PRO A 49 0.52 14.51 11.58
N VAL A 50 1.03 14.95 10.43
CA VAL A 50 0.57 14.53 9.09
C VAL A 50 0.53 13.01 8.88
N PRO A 51 1.56 12.23 9.26
CA PRO A 51 1.52 10.78 9.07
C PRO A 51 0.40 10.13 9.87
N MET A 52 0.27 10.49 11.15
CA MET A 52 -0.78 9.96 12.03
C MET A 52 -2.17 10.34 11.52
N ASP A 53 -2.37 11.60 11.12
CA ASP A 53 -3.65 12.10 10.59
C ASP A 53 -4.07 11.36 9.31
N SER A 54 -3.10 11.02 8.46
CA SER A 54 -3.33 10.25 7.24
C SER A 54 -3.82 8.84 7.58
N PHE A 55 -3.16 8.14 8.51
CA PHE A 55 -3.59 6.82 8.96
C PHE A 55 -5.00 6.85 9.56
N GLN A 56 -5.28 7.83 10.41
CA GLN A 56 -6.59 8.00 11.05
C GLN A 56 -7.71 8.19 10.03
N THR A 57 -7.45 8.98 8.98
CA THR A 57 -8.42 9.21 7.91
C THR A 57 -8.61 7.98 7.02
N ILE A 58 -7.51 7.32 6.63
CA ILE A 58 -7.53 6.15 5.73
C ILE A 58 -8.20 4.95 6.39
N PHE A 59 -7.81 4.63 7.62
CA PHE A 59 -8.29 3.45 8.34
C PHE A 59 -9.49 3.72 9.24
N LYS A 60 -9.97 4.98 9.28
CA LYS A 60 -11.07 5.42 10.17
C LYS A 60 -10.83 4.98 11.61
N CYS A 61 -9.66 5.34 12.12
CA CYS A 61 -9.18 5.00 13.45
C CYS A 61 -8.74 6.27 14.19
N CYS A 62 -8.53 6.18 15.51
CA CYS A 62 -8.05 7.30 16.30
C CYS A 62 -7.03 6.85 17.34
N GLY A 63 -5.88 7.52 17.39
CA GLY A 63 -4.77 7.19 18.27
C GLY A 63 -4.04 5.89 17.90
N SER A 64 -2.98 5.57 18.63
CA SER A 64 -2.23 4.32 18.42
C SER A 64 -3.08 3.10 18.81
N THR A 65 -3.56 3.08 20.06
CA THR A 65 -4.41 2.01 20.62
C THR A 65 -5.86 2.44 20.80
N GLY A 66 -6.11 3.76 20.87
CA GLY A 66 -7.44 4.34 20.86
C GLY A 66 -7.41 5.84 21.10
N TYR A 67 -8.57 6.48 20.97
CA TYR A 67 -8.71 7.94 21.14
C TYR A 67 -8.29 8.44 22.54
N SER A 68 -8.29 7.55 23.55
CA SER A 68 -7.83 7.86 24.90
C SER A 68 -6.35 8.26 24.94
N ASP A 69 -5.56 7.90 23.94
CA ASP A 69 -4.13 8.18 23.92
C ASP A 69 -3.86 9.69 23.80
N TYR A 70 -4.70 10.43 23.07
CA TYR A 70 -4.68 11.90 23.06
C TYR A 70 -5.01 12.49 24.44
N ARG A 71 -6.03 11.94 25.11
CA ARG A 71 -6.43 12.41 26.45
C ARG A 71 -5.33 12.16 27.49
N LYS A 72 -4.61 11.03 27.41
CA LYS A 72 -3.47 10.72 28.30
C LYS A 72 -2.32 11.73 28.14
N ASN A 73 -2.12 12.25 26.94
CA ASN A 73 -1.12 13.29 26.65
C ASN A 73 -1.61 14.72 26.93
N ASN A 74 -2.84 14.90 27.44
CA ASN A 74 -3.50 16.20 27.57
C ASN A 74 -3.64 16.96 26.23
N GLU A 75 -3.86 16.21 25.15
CA GLU A 75 -4.04 16.75 23.79
C GLU A 75 -5.51 16.75 23.39
N THR A 76 -5.88 17.71 22.54
CA THR A 76 -7.20 17.75 21.89
C THR A 76 -7.27 16.76 20.75
N LEU A 77 -8.44 16.16 20.50
CA LEU A 77 -8.58 15.22 19.40
C LEU A 77 -8.49 15.97 18.06
N PRO A 78 -7.60 15.52 17.15
CA PRO A 78 -7.52 16.10 15.81
C PRO A 78 -8.74 15.68 14.99
N GLY A 79 -9.12 16.51 14.03
CA GLY A 79 -10.27 16.25 13.16
C GLY A 79 -10.11 15.04 12.23
N SER A 80 -8.87 14.59 12.02
CA SER A 80 -8.52 13.32 11.36
C SER A 80 -9.16 12.11 12.06
N CYS A 81 -9.33 12.14 13.37
CA CYS A 81 -10.03 11.11 14.14
C CYS A 81 -11.54 11.00 13.86
N CYS A 82 -12.12 11.93 13.08
CA CYS A 82 -13.57 12.05 12.88
C CYS A 82 -13.97 12.38 11.44
N GLY A 83 -12.99 12.35 10.51
CA GLY A 83 -13.21 12.63 9.10
C GLY A 83 -13.46 14.11 8.79
N THR A 84 -13.07 15.02 9.68
CA THR A 84 -13.19 16.49 9.50
C THR A 84 -11.81 17.14 9.61
N PRO A 85 -10.93 17.00 8.59
CA PRO A 85 -9.56 17.50 8.64
C PRO A 85 -9.51 19.01 8.90
N GLY A 86 -8.59 19.46 9.76
CA GLY A 86 -8.41 20.88 10.08
C GLY A 86 -9.37 21.45 11.12
N GLN A 87 -10.28 20.64 11.69
CA GLN A 87 -11.12 21.00 12.82
C GLN A 87 -10.76 20.16 14.06
N THR A 88 -11.21 20.58 15.25
CA THR A 88 -11.15 19.76 16.46
C THR A 88 -12.29 18.76 16.47
N CYS A 89 -12.03 17.53 16.91
CA CYS A 89 -13.08 16.53 17.02
C CYS A 89 -13.70 16.45 18.42
N GLU A 90 -15.03 16.29 18.47
CA GLU A 90 -15.76 15.89 19.66
C GLU A 90 -15.73 14.37 19.91
N VAL A 91 -15.68 13.98 21.19
CA VAL A 91 -15.71 12.58 21.61
C VAL A 91 -16.96 11.82 21.13
N SER A 92 -18.07 12.54 20.89
CA SER A 92 -19.32 11.99 20.38
C SER A 92 -19.20 11.39 18.96
N ASN A 93 -18.27 11.89 18.14
CA ASN A 93 -18.13 11.55 16.73
C ASN A 93 -16.78 10.88 16.40
N VAL A 94 -16.08 10.40 17.43
CA VAL A 94 -14.74 9.82 17.29
C VAL A 94 -14.76 8.41 16.72
N TYR A 95 -13.76 8.09 15.90
CA TYR A 95 -13.45 6.71 15.56
C TYR A 95 -13.03 5.94 16.83
N ASN A 96 -13.86 4.98 17.24
CA ASN A 96 -13.67 4.23 18.47
C ASN A 96 -12.51 3.21 18.41
N GLN A 97 -12.01 2.89 17.22
CA GLN A 97 -10.97 1.89 17.03
C GLN A 97 -9.58 2.53 16.99
N GLY A 98 -8.61 1.95 17.70
CA GLY A 98 -7.19 2.32 17.59
C GLY A 98 -6.58 1.92 16.25
N CYS A 99 -5.62 2.70 15.76
CA CYS A 99 -5.05 2.49 14.43
C CYS A 99 -4.30 1.17 14.27
N LYS A 100 -3.63 0.67 15.32
CA LYS A 100 -3.00 -0.66 15.30
C LYS A 100 -4.03 -1.77 15.06
N THR A 101 -5.13 -1.75 15.81
CA THR A 101 -6.20 -2.75 15.67
C THR A 101 -6.94 -2.62 14.34
N ALA A 102 -7.18 -1.39 13.88
CA ALA A 102 -7.79 -1.14 12.58
C ALA A 102 -6.93 -1.68 11.44
N PHE A 103 -5.61 -1.44 11.49
CA PHE A 103 -4.65 -1.98 10.53
C PHE A 103 -4.62 -3.51 10.56
N HIS A 104 -4.57 -4.13 11.74
CA HIS A 104 -4.58 -5.60 11.85
C HIS A 104 -5.86 -6.22 11.28
N SER A 105 -7.02 -5.61 11.56
CA SER A 105 -8.31 -6.00 10.99
C SER A 105 -8.37 -5.82 9.47
N PHE A 106 -7.83 -4.71 8.97
CA PHE A 106 -7.71 -4.48 7.53
C PHE A 106 -6.80 -5.51 6.87
N TRP A 107 -5.61 -5.74 7.43
CA TRP A 107 -4.63 -6.66 6.87
C TRP A 107 -5.16 -8.09 6.83
N SER A 108 -5.65 -8.61 7.96
CA SER A 108 -6.21 -9.97 8.04
C SER A 108 -7.36 -10.21 7.07
N LYS A 109 -8.22 -9.20 6.84
CA LYS A 109 -9.34 -9.31 5.90
C LYS A 109 -8.94 -9.16 4.44
N ASN A 110 -7.93 -8.35 4.14
CA ASN A 110 -7.62 -7.94 2.76
C ASN A 110 -6.38 -8.64 2.18
N ILE A 111 -5.56 -9.30 3.00
CA ILE A 111 -4.29 -9.90 2.56
C ILE A 111 -4.47 -10.96 1.45
N GLU A 112 -5.54 -11.75 1.51
CA GLU A 112 -5.85 -12.73 0.47
C GLU A 112 -6.17 -12.05 -0.87
N TYR A 113 -7.00 -11.00 -0.84
CA TYR A 113 -7.31 -10.21 -2.03
C TYR A 113 -6.06 -9.54 -2.62
N ILE A 114 -5.15 -9.05 -1.77
CA ILE A 114 -3.87 -8.47 -2.21
C ILE A 114 -3.01 -9.53 -2.93
N LYS A 115 -2.90 -10.73 -2.36
CA LYS A 115 -2.13 -11.84 -2.95
C LYS A 115 -2.69 -12.25 -4.32
N PHE A 116 -3.99 -12.49 -4.41
CA PHE A 116 -4.62 -12.90 -5.67
C PHE A 116 -4.66 -11.76 -6.70
N GLY A 117 -4.86 -10.52 -6.26
CA GLY A 117 -4.77 -9.33 -7.12
C GLY A 117 -3.38 -9.19 -7.72
N GLY A 118 -2.32 -9.38 -6.93
CA GLY A 118 -0.94 -9.39 -7.41
C GLY A 118 -0.67 -10.49 -8.44
N LEU A 119 -1.24 -11.70 -8.26
CA LEU A 119 -1.10 -12.76 -9.26
C LEU A 119 -1.84 -12.42 -10.56
N ALA A 120 -3.03 -11.83 -10.48
CA ALA A 120 -3.80 -11.42 -11.65
C ALA A 120 -3.07 -10.35 -12.47
N ILE A 121 -2.46 -9.36 -11.81
CA ILE A 121 -1.65 -8.34 -12.48
C ILE A 121 -0.45 -9.00 -13.18
N ALA A 122 0.21 -9.98 -12.54
CA ALA A 122 1.38 -10.64 -13.12
C ALA A 122 1.03 -11.42 -14.39
N LEU A 123 -0.16 -12.01 -14.45
CA LEU A 123 -0.67 -12.66 -15.67
C LEU A 123 -0.89 -11.64 -16.81
N ILE A 124 -1.44 -10.46 -16.49
CA ILE A 124 -1.65 -9.39 -17.47
C ILE A 124 -0.32 -8.88 -18.01
N GLU A 125 0.65 -8.63 -17.13
CA GLU A 125 2.00 -8.19 -17.52
C GLU A 125 2.70 -9.23 -18.39
N PHE A 126 2.59 -10.52 -18.04
CA PHE A 126 3.15 -11.61 -18.83
C PHE A 126 2.59 -11.62 -20.27
N VAL A 127 1.27 -11.47 -20.42
CA VAL A 127 0.63 -11.33 -21.74
C VAL A 127 1.16 -10.09 -22.49
N GLY A 128 1.37 -8.97 -21.78
CA GLY A 128 1.99 -7.77 -22.34
C GLY A 128 3.40 -8.00 -22.87
N VAL A 129 4.23 -8.75 -22.14
CA VAL A 129 5.58 -9.15 -22.58
C VAL A 129 5.51 -10.01 -23.84
N VAL A 130 4.61 -11.00 -23.89
CA VAL A 130 4.42 -11.85 -25.08
C VAL A 130 4.06 -11.01 -26.30
N PHE A 131 3.08 -10.10 -26.18
CA PHE A 131 2.69 -9.23 -27.29
C PHE A 131 3.81 -8.28 -27.71
N ALA A 132 4.56 -7.69 -26.77
CA ALA A 132 5.69 -6.82 -27.08
C ALA A 132 6.80 -7.58 -27.85
N CYS A 133 7.06 -8.83 -27.49
CA CYS A 133 8.00 -9.71 -28.17
C CYS A 133 7.51 -10.09 -29.58
N CYS A 134 6.25 -10.49 -29.71
CA CYS A 134 5.63 -10.79 -31.01
C CYS A 134 5.69 -9.60 -31.95
N LEU A 135 5.31 -8.41 -31.48
CA LEU A 135 5.37 -7.17 -32.27
C LEU A 135 6.80 -6.82 -32.67
N SER A 136 7.76 -6.92 -31.74
CA SER A 136 9.18 -6.69 -32.04
C SER A 136 9.69 -7.63 -33.12
N ASN A 137 9.31 -8.91 -33.06
CA ASN A 137 9.71 -9.88 -34.07
C ASN A 137 9.03 -9.63 -35.41
N SER A 138 7.75 -9.25 -35.43
CA SER A 138 7.01 -8.88 -36.64
C SER A 138 7.65 -7.68 -37.34
N ILE A 139 7.95 -6.60 -36.61
CA ILE A 139 8.61 -5.40 -37.17
C ILE A 139 9.99 -5.75 -37.74
N ARG A 140 10.77 -6.58 -37.04
CA ARG A 140 12.08 -7.04 -37.52
C ARG A 140 11.96 -7.92 -38.75
N ASN A 141 10.91 -8.74 -38.84
CA ASN A 141 10.64 -9.57 -40.00
C ASN A 141 10.26 -8.71 -41.22
N GLU A 142 9.37 -7.74 -41.07
CA GLU A 142 8.99 -6.82 -42.14
C GLU A 142 10.19 -6.01 -42.66
N ARG A 143 11.02 -5.46 -41.76
CA ARG A 143 12.27 -4.79 -42.17
C ARG A 143 13.20 -5.71 -42.95
N ARG A 144 13.32 -6.98 -42.58
CA ARG A 144 14.15 -7.95 -43.32
C ARG A 144 13.59 -8.22 -44.72
N ARG A 145 12.28 -8.32 -44.87
CA ARG A 145 11.63 -8.53 -46.17
C ARG A 145 11.76 -7.32 -47.10
N ALA A 146 11.68 -6.10 -46.57
CA ALA A 146 11.82 -4.88 -47.36
C ALA A 146 13.24 -4.64 -47.92
N HIS A 147 14.24 -5.39 -47.45
CA HIS A 147 15.62 -5.30 -47.94
C HIS A 147 15.96 -6.35 -49.03
N TYR A 148 15.02 -7.23 -49.39
CA TYR A 148 15.09 -8.14 -50.54
C TYR A 148 14.23 -7.61 -51.68
#